data_AF-A0A4Y8SBU9-F1
#
_entry.id   AF-A0A4Y8SBU9-F1
#
_cell.length_a   1.000
_cell.length_b   1.000
_cell.length_c   1.000
_cell.angle_alpha   90.00
_cell.angle_beta   90.00
_cell.angle_gamma   90.00
#
_symmetry.space_group_name_H-M   'P 1'
#
loop_
_entity.id
_entity.type
_entity.pdbx_description
1 polymer ?
#
loop_
_entity_poly.entity_id
_entity_poly.type
_entity_poly.pdbx_seq_one_letter_code
_entity_poly.pdbx_strand_id
1 'polypeptide(L)' 'MSHHNEEEKNFDYVFYLVALLSGAFVGAIIDRGFIWIPVGAIFGLLTAAVFIKFLVKGREEV' A
#
# COMPACT_ATOMS: atom_id res chain seq x y z
N MET A 1 -11.80 -33.51 -23.90
CA MET A 1 -10.99 -33.34 -22.68
C MET A 1 -10.41 -31.94 -22.72
N SER A 2 -11.10 -30.97 -22.11
CA SER A 2 -10.63 -29.59 -21.96
C SER A 2 -10.08 -29.47 -20.55
N HIS A 3 -8.76 -29.56 -20.41
CA HIS A 3 -8.07 -29.19 -19.18
C HIS A 3 -7.66 -27.72 -19.32
N HIS A 4 -8.58 -26.81 -19.00
CA HIS A 4 -8.17 -25.48 -18.57
C HIS A 4 -7.51 -25.65 -17.21
N ASN A 5 -6.17 -25.66 -17.20
CA ASN A 5 -5.43 -25.30 -16.00
C ASN A 5 -5.78 -23.84 -15.71
N GLU A 6 -6.73 -23.64 -14.81
CA GLU A 6 -6.82 -22.42 -14.04
C GLU A 6 -5.53 -22.37 -13.21
N GLU A 7 -4.47 -21.80 -13.79
CA GLU A 7 -3.31 -21.37 -13.01
C GLU A 7 -3.84 -20.40 -11.96
N GLU A 8 -4.14 -20.92 -10.77
CA GLU A 8 -4.35 -20.11 -9.57
C GLU A 8 -3.12 -19.22 -9.45
N LYS A 9 -3.25 -17.97 -9.93
CA LYS A 9 -2.15 -17.01 -9.89
C LYS A 9 -1.82 -16.79 -8.41
N ASN A 10 -0.82 -17.52 -7.93
CA ASN A 10 -0.44 -17.49 -6.53
C ASN A 10 0.23 -16.15 -6.26
N PHE A 11 -0.53 -15.23 -5.66
CA PHE A 11 -0.07 -13.89 -5.32
C PHE A 11 0.57 -13.82 -3.94
N ASP A 12 0.76 -14.94 -3.26
CA ASP A 12 1.29 -14.98 -1.90
C ASP A 12 2.63 -14.27 -1.81
N TYR A 13 3.51 -14.46 -2.81
CA TYR A 13 4.77 -13.73 -2.92
C TYR A 13 4.59 -12.21 -2.96
N VAL A 14 3.58 -11.71 -3.67
CA VAL A 14 3.26 -10.28 -3.72
C VAL A 14 2.80 -9.78 -2.36
N PHE A 15 1.97 -10.55 -1.66
CA PHE A 15 1.54 -10.21 -0.31
C PHE A 15 2.71 -10.21 0.68
N TYR A 16 3.63 -11.17 0.61
CA TYR A 16 4.85 -11.18 1.41
C TYR A 16 5.75 -9.98 1.11
N LEU A 17 5.89 -9.59 -0.16
CA LEU A 17 6.68 -8.43 -0.54
C LEU A 17 6.08 -7.12 -0.01
N VAL A 18 4.76 -6.97 -0.12
CA VAL A 18 4.03 -5.80 0.42
C VAL A 18 4.14 -5.76 1.95
N ALA A 19 4.03 -6.90 2.62
CA ALA A 19 4.18 -7.00 4.06
C ALA A 19 5.60 -6.61 4.51
N LEU A 20 6.63 -7.09 3.81
CA LEU A 20 8.02 -6.75 4.09
C LEU A 20 8.29 -5.25 3.90
N LEU A 21 7.84 -4.67 2.80
CA LEU A 21 8.02 -3.24 2.53
C LEU A 21 7.29 -2.37 3.55
N SER A 22 6.05 -2.72 3.88
CA SER A 22 5.26 -2.00 4.88
C SER A 22 5.89 -2.11 6.27
N GLY A 23 6.33 -3.31 6.65
CA GLY A 23 6.99 -3.55 7.94
C GLY A 23 8.33 -2.82 8.07
N ALA A 24 9.16 -2.82 7.02
CA ALA A 24 10.42 -2.09 7.00
C ALA A 24 10.20 -0.58 7.11
N PHE A 25 9.19 -0.05 6.42
CA PHE A 25 8.81 1.36 6.50
C PHE A 25 8.37 1.76 7.91
N VAL A 26 7.52 0.96 8.56
CA VAL A 26 7.09 1.19 9.94
C VAL A 26 8.27 1.08 10.91
N GLY A 27 9.12 0.07 10.77
CA GLY A 27 10.32 -0.12 11.60
C GLY A 27 11.28 1.08 11.53
N ALA A 28 11.51 1.62 10.33
CA ALA A 28 12.34 2.81 10.14
C ALA A 28 11.75 4.07 10.80
N ILE A 29 10.42 4.19 10.86
CA ILE A 29 9.74 5.30 11.55
C ILE A 29 9.90 5.17 13.07
N ILE A 30 9.80 3.96 13.62
CA ILE A 30 9.92 3.71 15.06
C ILE A 30 11.34 4.03 15.56
N ASP A 31 12.37 3.67 14.80
CA ASP A 31 13.78 3.89 15.17
C ASP A 31 14.16 5.39 15.31
N ARG A 32 13.49 6.27 14.55
CA ARG A 32 13.70 7.74 14.61
C ARG A 32 13.03 8.42 15.82
N GLY A 33 12.23 7.68 16.60
CA GLY A 33 11.61 8.15 17.85
C GLY A 33 10.18 8.69 17.72
N PHE A 34 9.42 8.61 18.83
CA PHE A 34 7.98 8.89 18.92
C PHE A 34 7.54 10.29 18.42
N ILE A 35 8.43 11.27 18.41
CA ILE A 35 8.17 12.63 17.90
C ILE A 35 7.83 12.62 16.40
N TRP A 36 8.33 11.65 15.64
CA TRP A 36 8.08 11.55 14.20
C TRP A 36 6.76 10.85 13.85
N ILE A 37 6.10 10.19 14.80
CA ILE A 37 4.82 9.51 14.59
C ILE A 37 3.71 10.50 14.15
N PRO A 38 3.46 11.63 14.85
CA PRO A 38 2.44 12.58 14.41
C PRO A 38 2.78 13.22 13.05
N VAL A 39 4.06 13.47 12.78
CA VAL A 39 4.51 14.02 11.49
C VAL A 39 4.25 13.03 10.36
N GLY A 40 4.60 11.76 10.55
CA GLY A 40 4.33 10.68 9.60
C GLY A 40 2.83 10.43 9.41
N ALA A 41 2.03 10.54 10.47
CA ALA A 41 0.58 10.41 10.39
C ALA A 41 -0.06 11.55 9.57
N ILE A 42 0.35 12.79 9.80
CA ILE A 42 -0.13 13.95 9.01
C ILE A 42 0.27 13.79 7.55
N PHE A 43 1.54 13.45 7.28
CA PHE A 43 2.00 13.20 5.91
C PHE A 43 1.22 12.05 5.25
N GLY A 44 0.99 10.94 5.96
CA GLY A 44 0.20 9.82 5.47
C GLY A 44 -1.24 10.21 5.11
N LEU A 45 -1.90 11.02 5.95
CA LEU A 45 -3.24 11.54 5.69
C LEU A 45 -3.27 12.50 4.49
N LEU A 46 -2.27 13.37 4.36
CA LEU A 46 -2.12 14.25 3.20
C LEU A 46 -1.92 13.45 1.91
N THR A 47 -1.04 12.44 1.93
CA THR A 47 -0.83 11.52 0.81
C THR A 47 -2.11 10.77 0.46
N ALA A 48 -2.88 10.30 1.44
CA ALA A 48 -4.17 9.63 1.21
C ALA A 48 -5.20 10.59 0.59
N ALA A 49 -5.30 11.83 1.06
CA ALA A 49 -6.19 12.83 0.49
C ALA A 49 -5.84 13.17 -0.96
N VAL A 50 -4.54 13.31 -1.27
CA VAL A 50 -4.03 13.49 -2.64
C VAL A 50 -4.35 12.26 -3.49
N PHE A 51 -4.08 11.06 -2.98
CA PHE A 51 -4.36 9.81 -3.66
C PHE A 51 -5.85 9.68 -4.02
N ILE A 52 -6.77 9.97 -3.10
CA ILE A 52 -8.20 9.97 -3.41
C ILE A 52 -8.51 11.00 -4.49
N LYS A 53 -7.98 12.22 -4.39
CA LYS A 53 -8.22 13.26 -5.41
C LYS A 53 -7.71 12.90 -6.81
N PHE A 54 -6.60 12.18 -6.93
CA PHE A 54 -6.05 11.79 -8.24
C PHE A 54 -6.62 10.46 -8.75
N LEU A 55 -6.76 9.46 -7.88
CA LEU A 55 -7.15 8.11 -8.26
C LEU A 55 -8.66 7.90 -8.33
N VAL A 56 -9.45 8.58 -7.50
CA VAL A 56 -10.92 8.47 -7.53
C VAL A 56 -11.52 9.43 -8.55
N LYS A 57 -10.96 10.65 -8.67
CA LYS A 57 -11.53 11.68 -9.55
C LYS A 57 -11.26 11.43 -11.05
N GLY A 58 -10.30 10.56 -11.40
CA GLY A 58 -10.16 10.06 -12.77
C GLY A 58 -11.26 9.10 -13.21
N ARG A 59 -12.22 8.75 -12.33
CA ARG A 59 -13.35 7.85 -12.61
C ARG A 59 -14.68 8.57 -12.88
N GLU A 60 -14.73 9.90 -12.77
CA GLU A 60 -15.93 10.70 -13.05
C GLU A 60 -16.14 10.98 -14.55
N GLU A 61 -15.29 10.44 -15.43
CA GLU A 61 -15.33 10.68 -16.88
C GLU A 61 -15.83 9.47 -17.71
N VAL A 62 -16.65 8.58 -17.14
CA VAL A 62 -17.36 7.52 -17.90
C VAL A 62 -18.87 7.53 -17.64
#